data_AF-A0A1E4HZ94-F1
#
_entry.id   AF-A0A1E4HZ94-F1
#
_cell.length_a   1.000
_cell.length_b   1.000
_cell.length_c   1.000
_cell.angle_alpha   90.00
_cell.angle_beta   90.00
_cell.angle_gamma   90.00
#
_symmetry.space_group_name_H-M   'P 1'
#
loop_
_entity.id
_entity.type
_entity.pdbx_description
1 polymer ?
#
loop_
_entity_poly.entity_id
_entity_poly.type
_entity_poly.pdbx_seq_one_letter_code
_entity_poly.pdbx_strand_id
1 'polypeptide(L)' 'MDDPGTDEDADLGGVDDADLGGAPACFAHLLCPECAAVPEDGATTCWRCGIDLSQREED' A
#
# COMPACT_ATOMS: atom_id res chain seq x y z
N MET A 1 -34.86 -17.67 -40.12
CA MET A 1 -34.87 -16.30 -39.57
C MET A 1 -35.16 -16.50 -38.11
N ASP A 2 -34.07 -16.59 -37.37
CA ASP A 2 -33.98 -17.20 -36.06
C ASP A 2 -34.24 -16.14 -35.00
N ASP A 3 -35.08 -16.50 -34.03
CA ASP A 3 -35.59 -15.67 -32.94
C ASP A 3 -34.52 -15.55 -31.83
N PRO A 4 -34.19 -14.34 -31.33
CA PRO A 4 -33.14 -14.14 -30.33
C PRO A 4 -33.67 -14.41 -28.92
N GLY A 5 -33.39 -15.60 -28.39
CA GLY A 5 -33.61 -15.95 -26.98
C GLY A 5 -32.47 -15.45 -26.10
N THR A 6 -32.81 -14.62 -25.12
CA THR A 6 -31.99 -14.26 -23.95
C THR A 6 -31.84 -15.46 -23.02
N ASP A 7 -30.60 -15.83 -22.69
CA ASP A 7 -30.23 -16.54 -21.47
C ASP A 7 -28.99 -15.83 -20.89
N GLU A 8 -29.19 -15.02 -19.86
CA GLU A 8 -28.96 -15.38 -18.46
C GLU A 8 -27.59 -14.89 -17.99
N ASP A 9 -27.61 -13.65 -17.49
CA ASP A 9 -26.70 -13.16 -16.47
C ASP A 9 -26.62 -14.17 -15.31
N ALA A 10 -25.58 -14.99 -15.30
CA ALA A 10 -25.28 -15.87 -14.18
C ALA A 10 -23.77 -15.92 -13.93
N ASP A 11 -23.43 -15.26 -12.83
CA ASP A 11 -22.48 -15.73 -11.82
C ASP A 11 -21.01 -15.26 -11.92
N LEU A 12 -20.84 -14.08 -11.32
CA LEU A 12 -19.88 -13.84 -10.23
C LEU A 12 -18.40 -14.15 -10.52
N GLY A 13 -17.73 -13.10 -10.99
CA GLY A 13 -16.67 -12.47 -10.20
C GLY A 13 -15.73 -13.41 -9.46
N GLY A 14 -14.95 -14.20 -10.21
CA GLY A 14 -13.68 -14.73 -9.73
C GLY A 14 -12.62 -13.64 -9.79
N VAL A 15 -12.71 -12.62 -8.93
CA VAL A 15 -11.49 -11.93 -8.52
C VAL A 15 -10.79 -12.94 -7.62
N ASP A 16 -9.84 -13.67 -8.19
CA ASP A 16 -8.87 -14.39 -7.38
C ASP A 16 -8.22 -13.35 -6.47
N ASP A 17 -8.67 -13.25 -5.22
CA ASP A 17 -8.00 -12.59 -4.08
C ASP A 17 -6.67 -13.30 -3.73
N ALA A 18 -6.06 -13.97 -4.71
CA ALA A 18 -4.74 -14.56 -4.62
C ALA A 18 -3.74 -13.43 -4.87
N ASP A 19 -3.20 -12.93 -3.77
CA ASP A 19 -2.02 -12.07 -3.70
C ASP A 19 -2.26 -10.56 -3.87
N LEU A 20 -3.11 -9.99 -3.01
CA LEU A 20 -2.97 -8.57 -2.62
C LEU A 20 -1.75 -8.33 -1.72
N GLY A 21 -0.67 -9.11 -1.87
CA GLY A 21 0.65 -8.78 -1.37
C GLY A 21 1.28 -7.71 -2.24
N GLY A 22 0.78 -6.47 -2.13
CA GLY A 22 1.41 -5.32 -2.75
C GLY A 22 2.90 -5.33 -2.43
N ALA A 23 3.75 -5.23 -3.46
CA ALA A 23 5.19 -5.26 -3.33
C ALA A 23 5.62 -4.44 -2.11
N PRO A 24 6.52 -4.97 -1.23
CA PRO A 24 6.89 -4.29 0.00
C PRO A 24 7.25 -2.87 -0.39
N ALA A 25 6.56 -1.88 0.21
CA ALA A 25 6.75 -0.49 -0.17
C ALA A 25 8.25 -0.21 -0.07
N CYS A 26 8.92 -0.10 -1.21
CA CYS A 26 10.39 -0.06 -1.28
C CYS A 26 10.98 1.08 -0.45
N PHE A 27 10.13 2.02 -0.04
CA PHE A 27 10.44 3.22 0.70
C PHE A 27 9.87 3.22 2.12
N ALA A 28 9.34 2.11 2.64
CA ALA A 28 8.78 2.04 4.00
C ALA A 28 9.81 2.41 5.08
N HIS A 29 11.08 2.07 4.87
CA HIS A 29 12.19 2.44 5.76
C HIS A 29 12.45 3.96 5.78
N LEU A 30 12.08 4.68 4.71
CA LEU A 30 12.17 6.14 4.60
C LEU A 30 10.99 6.85 5.28
N LEU A 31 9.94 6.13 5.70
CA LEU A 31 8.75 6.73 6.30
C LEU A 31 8.88 6.83 7.83
N CYS A 32 8.35 7.90 8.40
CA CYS A 32 8.13 8.01 9.82
C CYS A 32 7.14 6.92 10.29
N PRO A 33 7.47 6.08 11.28
CA PRO A 33 6.61 4.97 11.71
C PRO A 33 5.31 5.46 12.38
N GLU A 34 5.32 6.66 12.97
CA GLU A 34 4.16 7.19 13.69
C GLU A 34 3.11 7.83 12.78
N CYS A 35 3.55 8.49 11.70
CA CYS A 35 2.66 9.35 10.90
C CYS A 35 2.80 9.18 9.39
N ALA A 36 3.69 8.29 8.94
CA ALA A 36 4.00 8.02 7.53
C ALA A 36 4.46 9.26 6.73
N ALA A 37 4.98 10.30 7.39
CA ALA A 37 5.69 11.39 6.70
C ALA A 37 7.02 10.88 6.14
N VAL A 38 7.48 11.47 5.03
CA VAL A 38 8.84 11.28 4.51
C VAL A 38 9.73 12.37 5.13
N PRO A 39 10.63 12.04 6.09
CA PRO A 39 11.64 12.97 6.60
C PRO A 39 12.74 13.18 5.56
N GLU A 40 13.57 14.20 5.73
CA GLU A 40 14.80 14.34 4.94
C GLU A 40 15.81 13.25 5.35
N ASP A 41 16.68 12.83 4.42
CA ASP A 41 17.77 11.89 4.72
C ASP A 41 18.66 12.44 5.86
N GLY A 42 18.83 11.63 6.90
CA GLY A 42 19.57 12.02 8.11
C GLY A 42 18.80 12.93 9.09
N ALA A 43 17.50 13.11 8.93
CA ALA A 43 16.70 13.85 9.90
C ALA A 43 16.57 13.09 11.23
N THR A 44 17.01 13.70 12.33
CA THR A 44 16.89 13.16 13.69
C THR A 44 15.49 13.37 14.29
N THR A 45 14.62 14.17 13.66
CA THR A 45 13.28 14.45 14.16
C THR A 45 12.28 14.57 13.00
N CYS A 46 11.10 13.99 13.17
CA CYS A 46 10.05 14.09 12.16
C CYS A 46 9.44 15.50 12.12
N TRP A 47 9.52 16.19 10.97
CA TRP A 47 8.95 17.53 10.78
C TRP A 47 7.42 17.59 10.96
N ARG A 48 6.71 16.47 10.82
CA ARG A 48 5.24 16.42 10.90
C ARG A 48 4.72 16.16 12.31
N CYS A 49 5.26 15.15 12.99
CA CYS A 49 4.76 14.71 14.30
C CYS A 49 5.71 14.99 15.46
N GLY A 50 6.96 15.37 15.18
CA GLY A 50 7.95 15.72 16.20
C GLY A 50 8.61 14.55 16.93
N ILE A 51 8.35 13.29 16.53
CA ILE A 51 9.04 12.13 17.14
C ILE A 51 10.54 12.12 16.77
N ASP A 52 11.35 11.65 17.72
CA ASP A 52 12.77 11.36 17.54
C ASP A 52 12.99 10.20 16.56
N LEU A 53 13.87 10.39 15.58
CA LEU A 53 14.24 9.42 14.54
C LEU A 53 15.72 9.00 14.62
N SER A 54 16.45 9.46 15.64
CA SER A 54 17.90 9.26 15.82
C SER A 54 18.31 7.79 15.86
N GLN A 55 17.39 6.89 16.23
CA GLN A 55 17.64 5.46 16.39
C GLN A 55 17.65 4.67 15.06
N ARG A 56 17.55 5.35 13.91
CA ARG A 56 17.35 4.70 12.61
C ARG A 56 18.64 4.48 11.80
N GLU A 57 19.78 5.00 12.27
CA GLU A 57 21.05 5.00 11.53
C GLU A 57 21.93 3.76 11.79
N GLU A 58 21.45 2.81 12.60
CA GLU A 58 22.24 1.67 13.11
C GLU A 58 21.62 0.32 12.70
N ASP A 59 21.73 -0.03 11.41
CA ASP A 59 21.64 -1.42 10.89
C ASP A 59 22.51 -1.58 9.63
#